data_AF-A0A2H0PDG0-F1
#
_entry.id   AF-A0A2H0PDG0-F1
#
_cell.length_a   1.000
_cell.length_b   1.000
_cell.length_c   1.000
_cell.angle_alpha   90.00
_cell.angle_beta   90.00
_cell.angle_gamma   90.00
#
_symmetry.space_group_name_H-M   'P 1'
#
loop_
_entity.id
_entity.type
_entity.pdbx_description
1 polymer ?
#
loop_
_entity_poly.entity_id
_entity_poly.type
_entity_poly.pdbx_seq_one_letter_code
_entity_poly.pdbx_strand_id
1 'polypeptide(L)'
;MKINPLQLSVFLGALVLAATPALKPAPKSDFNYASFSRLPVLEGGRVKPIDSFARNTLLAIRSKQTVRVDGRSLSATQWLLDAAFKPEAADTYPAFVVDDPEVLGLLGLDQGKTRYFAYWQIESKRDEVQNQAAAADMVESTKRTRFQKALLNLNSRLILYERVKNTFMLSGQGDPAKDLAEFGALLPDAMAAFHAKKPTKKQLQTMKALSDMLQT
;
A
#
# COMPACT_ATOMS: atom_id res chain seq x y z
N MET A 1 37.63 -45.55 -31.48
CA MET A 1 38.03 -44.57 -30.45
C MET A 1 37.26 -44.91 -29.18
N LYS A 2 37.88 -45.54 -28.18
CA LYS A 2 37.19 -46.00 -26.95
C LYS A 2 37.17 -44.84 -25.95
N ILE A 3 35.99 -44.30 -25.65
CA ILE A 3 35.83 -43.24 -24.66
C ILE A 3 35.90 -43.90 -23.28
N ASN A 4 36.88 -43.50 -22.45
CA ASN A 4 37.04 -44.05 -21.11
C ASN A 4 35.91 -43.59 -20.18
N PRO A 5 35.38 -44.46 -19.30
CA PRO A 5 34.28 -44.13 -18.39
C PRO A 5 34.62 -42.97 -17.43
N LEU A 6 35.92 -42.75 -17.19
CA LEU A 6 36.42 -41.60 -16.42
C LEU A 6 36.21 -40.26 -17.16
N GLN A 7 36.33 -40.23 -18.49
CA GLN A 7 36.14 -39.00 -19.28
C GLN A 7 34.67 -38.60 -19.40
N LEU A 8 33.76 -39.58 -19.42
CA LEU A 8 32.31 -39.34 -19.42
C LEU A 8 31.86 -38.72 -18.08
N SER A 9 32.46 -39.14 -16.97
CA SER A 9 32.16 -38.63 -15.62
C SER A 9 32.64 -37.19 -15.41
N VAL A 10 33.81 -36.84 -15.95
CA VAL A 10 34.34 -35.46 -15.90
C VAL A 10 33.50 -34.52 -16.76
N PHE A 11 33.03 -34.97 -17.93
CA PHE A 11 32.13 -34.18 -18.78
C PHE A 11 30.76 -33.94 -18.13
N LEU A 12 30.20 -34.95 -17.46
CA LEU A 12 28.93 -34.82 -16.75
C LEU A 12 29.06 -33.89 -15.53
N GLY A 13 30.17 -33.97 -14.79
CA GLY A 13 30.48 -33.05 -13.69
C GLY A 13 30.68 -31.60 -14.15
N ALA A 14 31.35 -31.40 -15.30
CA ALA A 14 31.52 -30.07 -15.90
C ALA A 14 30.20 -29.47 -16.42
N LEU A 15 29.29 -30.31 -16.95
CA LEU A 15 27.96 -29.88 -17.38
C LEU A 15 27.06 -29.49 -16.20
N VAL A 16 27.17 -30.20 -15.08
CA VAL A 16 26.45 -29.88 -13.82
C VAL A 16 27.01 -28.60 -13.19
N LEU A 17 28.33 -28.38 -13.19
CA LEU A 17 28.92 -27.13 -12.70
C LEU A 17 28.59 -25.92 -13.61
N ALA A 18 28.56 -26.11 -14.93
CA ALA A 18 28.20 -25.05 -15.88
C ALA A 18 26.71 -24.67 -15.88
N ALA A 19 25.84 -25.53 -15.32
CA ALA A 19 24.41 -25.26 -15.17
C ALA A 19 24.05 -24.47 -13.88
N THR A 20 25.01 -24.24 -12.97
CA THR A 20 24.75 -23.55 -11.70
C THR A 20 24.45 -22.03 -11.77
N PRO A 21 24.77 -21.24 -12.81
CA PRO A 21 24.35 -19.85 -12.85
C PRO A 21 22.89 -19.67 -13.33
N ALA A 22 22.22 -20.73 -13.81
CA ALA A 22 20.82 -20.69 -14.25
C ALA A 22 19.80 -20.85 -13.11
N LEU A 23 20.27 -21.13 -11.89
CA LEU A 23 19.47 -21.23 -10.66
C LEU A 23 19.64 -20.02 -9.74
N LYS A 24 20.22 -18.92 -10.22
CA LYS A 24 20.12 -17.66 -9.49
C LYS A 24 18.63 -17.26 -9.50
N PRO A 25 17.95 -17.20 -8.34
CA PRO A 25 16.61 -16.63 -8.32
C PRO A 25 16.71 -15.26 -8.96
N ALA A 26 15.82 -14.97 -9.91
CA ALA A 26 15.74 -13.63 -10.48
C ALA A 26 15.73 -12.65 -9.30
N PRO A 27 16.62 -11.62 -9.28
CA PRO A 27 16.62 -10.66 -8.19
C PRO A 27 15.18 -10.18 -8.04
N LYS A 28 14.62 -10.27 -6.82
CA LYS A 28 13.28 -9.75 -6.54
C LYS A 28 13.25 -8.36 -7.15
N SER A 29 12.49 -8.19 -8.23
CA SER A 29 12.39 -6.91 -8.91
C SER A 29 11.88 -5.94 -7.86
N ASP A 30 12.72 -5.01 -7.42
CA ASP A 30 12.27 -3.94 -6.55
C ASP A 30 11.06 -3.28 -7.21
N PHE A 31 10.02 -3.03 -6.41
CA PHE A 31 8.77 -2.47 -6.93
C PHE A 31 9.06 -1.14 -7.63
N ASN A 32 8.64 -0.99 -8.88
CA ASN A 32 8.91 0.22 -9.65
C ASN A 32 7.91 1.32 -9.31
N TYR A 33 8.19 2.05 -8.22
CA TYR A 33 7.39 3.19 -7.77
C TYR A 33 7.28 4.28 -8.84
N ALA A 34 8.28 4.47 -9.70
CA ALA A 34 8.27 5.52 -10.73
C ALA A 34 7.30 5.22 -11.88
N SER A 35 7.12 3.96 -12.25
CA SER A 35 6.09 3.55 -13.21
C SER A 35 4.71 3.58 -12.57
N PHE A 36 4.56 3.09 -11.34
CA PHE A 36 3.30 3.10 -10.63
C PHE A 36 2.77 4.53 -10.41
N SER A 37 3.65 5.47 -10.07
CA SER A 37 3.29 6.87 -9.78
C SER A 37 2.66 7.62 -10.97
N ARG A 38 2.81 7.09 -12.19
CA ARG A 38 2.25 7.63 -13.43
C ARG A 38 0.85 7.11 -13.76
N LEU A 39 0.36 6.10 -13.02
CA LEU A 39 -0.97 5.53 -13.28
C LEU A 39 -2.04 6.63 -13.17
N PRO A 40 -2.95 6.74 -14.15
CA PRO A 40 -3.98 7.77 -14.14
C PRO A 40 -5.08 7.44 -13.12
N VAL A 41 -5.49 8.44 -12.35
CA VAL A 41 -6.62 8.38 -11.42
C VAL A 41 -7.53 9.59 -11.61
N LEU A 42 -8.83 9.42 -11.37
CA LEU A 42 -9.83 10.50 -11.44
C LEU A 42 -10.07 11.07 -10.03
N GLU A 43 -9.80 12.35 -9.83
CA GLU A 43 -10.08 13.05 -8.57
C GLU A 43 -10.65 14.44 -8.86
N GLY A 44 -11.78 14.79 -8.24
CA GLY A 44 -12.45 16.08 -8.45
C GLY A 44 -12.82 16.33 -9.91
N GLY A 45 -13.15 15.27 -10.67
CA GLY A 45 -13.50 15.34 -12.09
C GLY A 45 -12.32 15.48 -13.05
N ARG A 46 -11.06 15.46 -12.55
CA ARG A 46 -9.86 15.58 -13.38
C ARG A 46 -8.99 14.33 -13.29
N VAL A 47 -8.54 13.84 -14.44
CA VAL A 47 -7.55 12.76 -14.52
C VAL A 47 -6.16 13.31 -14.19
N LYS A 48 -5.46 12.68 -13.26
CA LYS A 48 -4.09 13.04 -12.87
C LYS A 48 -3.29 11.79 -12.50
N PRO A 49 -1.95 11.87 -12.43
CA PRO A 49 -1.14 10.75 -11.94
C PRO A 49 -1.46 10.44 -10.47
N ILE A 50 -1.41 9.16 -10.10
CA ILE A 50 -1.63 8.71 -8.72
C ILE A 50 -0.66 9.35 -7.72
N ASP A 51 0.55 9.73 -8.15
CA ASP A 51 1.48 10.51 -7.32
C ASP A 51 0.86 11.81 -6.80
N SER A 52 0.06 12.48 -7.63
CA SER A 52 -0.59 13.74 -7.25
C SER A 52 -1.66 13.50 -6.19
N PHE A 53 -2.41 12.40 -6.29
CA PHE A 53 -3.34 11.98 -5.23
C PHE A 53 -2.56 11.65 -3.95
N ALA A 54 -1.52 10.81 -4.05
CA ALA A 54 -0.70 10.40 -2.92
C ALA A 54 -0.13 11.61 -2.15
N ARG A 55 0.45 12.57 -2.87
CA ARG A 55 1.02 13.79 -2.29
C ARG A 55 -0.04 14.66 -1.61
N ASN A 56 -1.20 14.84 -2.23
CA ASN A 56 -2.28 15.63 -1.65
C ASN A 56 -2.83 14.97 -0.39
N THR A 57 -3.05 13.66 -0.43
CA THR A 57 -3.53 12.85 0.69
C THR A 57 -2.57 12.93 1.88
N LEU A 58 -1.27 12.68 1.65
CA LEU A 58 -0.29 12.72 2.72
C LEU A 58 -0.06 14.16 3.23
N LEU A 59 -0.16 15.16 2.36
CA LEU A 59 -0.13 16.57 2.77
C LEU A 59 -1.32 16.92 3.68
N ALA A 60 -2.52 16.41 3.39
CA ALA A 60 -3.69 16.63 4.25
C ALA A 60 -3.54 15.98 5.63
N ILE A 61 -3.01 14.75 5.67
CA ILE A 61 -2.86 13.94 6.91
C ILE A 61 -1.66 14.41 7.77
N ARG A 62 -0.54 14.75 7.14
CA ARG A 62 0.76 15.00 7.81
C ARG A 62 1.26 16.44 7.69
N SER A 63 0.67 17.26 6.83
CA SER A 63 1.24 18.55 6.41
C SER A 63 2.66 18.45 5.80
N LYS A 64 3.05 17.25 5.36
CA LYS A 64 4.31 16.94 4.66
C LYS A 64 4.05 15.86 3.62
N GLN A 65 4.85 15.81 2.55
CA GLN A 65 4.71 14.81 1.49
C GLN A 65 5.62 13.58 1.66
N THR A 66 6.23 13.40 2.83
CA THR A 66 7.08 12.26 3.16
C THR A 66 6.81 11.77 4.57
N VAL A 67 7.09 10.50 4.86
CA VAL A 67 7.03 9.92 6.21
C VAL A 67 8.39 9.33 6.55
N ARG A 68 8.84 9.50 7.80
CA ARG A 68 10.08 8.88 8.29
C ARG A 68 9.73 7.63 9.09
N VAL A 69 10.27 6.49 8.68
CA VAL A 69 10.04 5.16 9.29
C VAL A 69 11.39 4.46 9.35
N ASP A 70 11.82 4.05 10.55
CA ASP A 70 13.10 3.34 10.78
C ASP A 70 14.32 3.99 10.12
N GLY A 71 14.44 5.31 10.26
CA GLY A 71 15.52 6.10 9.66
C GLY A 71 15.39 6.35 8.15
N ARG A 72 14.48 5.66 7.46
CA ARG A 72 14.20 5.83 6.02
C ARG A 72 13.12 6.87 5.78
N SER A 73 13.20 7.56 4.64
CA SER A 73 12.17 8.52 4.20
C SER A 73 11.33 7.90 3.10
N LEU A 74 10.07 7.63 3.38
CA LEU A 74 9.09 7.18 2.39
C LEU A 74 8.55 8.39 1.62
N SER A 75 8.47 8.26 0.30
CA SER A 75 7.70 9.17 -0.55
C SER A 75 6.19 9.00 -0.31
N ALA A 76 5.40 9.99 -0.76
CA ALA A 76 3.95 9.90 -0.65
C ALA A 76 3.38 8.67 -1.37
N THR A 77 3.90 8.33 -2.57
CA THR A 77 3.46 7.13 -3.32
C THR A 77 3.82 5.84 -2.59
N GLN A 78 5.00 5.75 -1.99
CA GLN A 78 5.38 4.59 -1.16
C GLN A 78 4.46 4.45 0.06
N TRP A 79 4.22 5.56 0.77
CA TRP A 79 3.30 5.58 1.91
C TRP A 79 1.87 5.20 1.49
N LEU A 80 1.38 5.70 0.36
CA LEU A 80 0.04 5.38 -0.14
C LEU A 80 -0.11 3.88 -0.43
N LEU A 81 0.90 3.28 -1.07
CA LEU A 81 0.93 1.85 -1.36
C LEU A 81 0.94 1.01 -0.08
N ASP A 82 1.76 1.40 0.90
CA ASP A 82 1.77 0.72 2.19
C ASP A 82 0.42 0.88 2.89
N ALA A 83 -0.18 2.08 2.91
CA ALA A 83 -1.48 2.31 3.52
C ALA A 83 -2.58 1.46 2.86
N ALA A 84 -2.55 1.31 1.53
CA ALA A 84 -3.59 0.63 0.77
C ALA A 84 -3.44 -0.91 0.72
N PHE A 85 -2.21 -1.42 0.79
CA PHE A 85 -1.92 -2.86 0.62
C PHE A 85 -1.27 -3.52 1.83
N LYS A 86 -0.80 -2.75 2.82
CA LYS A 86 -0.17 -3.22 4.07
C LYS A 86 -0.64 -2.35 5.24
N PRO A 87 -1.96 -2.23 5.46
CA PRO A 87 -2.52 -1.29 6.42
C PRO A 87 -1.96 -1.48 7.83
N GLU A 88 -1.70 -2.71 8.26
CA GLU A 88 -1.15 -3.02 9.58
C GLU A 88 0.26 -2.43 9.77
N ALA A 89 1.08 -2.45 8.72
CA ALA A 89 2.39 -1.80 8.74
C ALA A 89 2.22 -0.28 8.73
N ALA A 90 1.37 0.24 7.84
CA ALA A 90 1.15 1.68 7.71
C ALA A 90 0.55 2.32 8.96
N ASP A 91 -0.24 1.56 9.74
CA ASP A 91 -0.83 2.01 10.99
C ASP A 91 0.24 2.41 12.01
N THR A 92 1.44 1.82 11.92
CA THR A 92 2.60 2.12 12.78
C THR A 92 3.37 3.37 12.38
N TYR A 93 3.12 3.92 11.19
CA TYR A 93 3.90 5.03 10.67
C TYR A 93 3.46 6.36 11.30
N PRO A 94 4.38 7.27 11.68
CA PRO A 94 4.05 8.58 12.26
C PRO A 94 3.54 9.55 11.17
N ALA A 95 2.35 9.26 10.65
CA ALA A 95 1.74 9.91 9.52
C ALA A 95 0.79 11.05 9.93
N PHE A 96 0.21 11.02 11.13
CA PHE A 96 -0.81 11.98 11.54
C PHE A 96 -0.19 13.17 12.26
N VAL A 97 -0.49 14.38 11.80
CA VAL A 97 -0.15 15.58 12.57
C VAL A 97 -1.25 15.86 13.59
N VAL A 98 -0.87 15.98 14.86
CA VAL A 98 -1.73 16.40 15.98
C VAL A 98 -0.93 17.42 16.80
N ASP A 99 -1.38 18.67 16.78
CA ASP A 99 -0.67 19.82 17.38
C ASP A 99 -1.50 20.57 18.43
N ASP A 100 -2.79 20.24 18.55
CA ASP A 100 -3.67 20.85 19.53
C ASP A 100 -3.55 20.14 20.90
N PRO A 101 -3.15 20.83 21.98
CA PRO A 101 -3.01 20.23 23.30
C PRO A 101 -4.30 19.63 23.86
N GLU A 102 -5.46 20.22 23.56
CA GLU A 102 -6.75 19.70 24.02
C GLU A 102 -7.11 18.40 23.28
N VAL A 103 -6.76 18.31 21.99
CA VAL A 103 -6.91 17.07 21.20
C VAL A 103 -5.92 16.01 21.68
N LEU A 104 -4.68 16.38 22.02
CA LEU A 104 -3.72 15.46 22.62
C LEU A 104 -4.22 14.92 23.97
N GLY A 105 -4.78 15.79 24.81
CA GLY A 105 -5.41 15.40 26.07
C GLY A 105 -6.58 14.43 25.88
N LEU A 106 -7.45 14.69 24.89
CA LEU A 106 -8.54 13.78 24.51
C LEU A 106 -8.02 12.38 24.12
N LEU A 107 -6.92 12.35 23.36
CA LEU A 107 -6.31 11.11 22.89
C LEU A 107 -5.48 10.40 23.97
N GLY A 108 -5.24 11.03 25.13
CA GLY A 108 -4.31 10.53 26.14
C GLY A 108 -2.85 10.49 25.64
N LEU A 109 -2.49 11.38 24.71
CA LEU A 109 -1.17 11.46 24.12
C LEU A 109 -0.38 12.63 24.72
N ASP A 110 0.89 12.40 25.00
CA ASP A 110 1.77 13.44 25.52
C ASP A 110 2.22 14.40 24.43
N GLN A 111 2.35 15.68 24.81
CA GLN A 111 3.02 16.69 24.00
C GLN A 111 4.54 16.46 24.03
N GLY A 112 4.99 15.47 23.25
CA GLY A 112 6.40 15.09 23.16
C GLY A 112 7.23 15.96 22.21
N LYS A 113 8.41 15.45 21.84
CA LYS A 113 9.32 16.11 20.88
C LYS A 113 8.79 16.15 19.44
N THR A 114 7.74 15.39 19.15
CA THR A 114 7.14 15.26 17.82
C THR A 114 5.65 15.54 17.89
N ARG A 115 5.13 16.17 16.85
CA ARG A 115 3.68 16.35 16.62
C ARG A 115 3.09 15.30 15.68
N TYR A 116 3.88 14.27 15.35
CA TYR A 116 3.52 13.22 14.41
C TYR A 116 3.26 11.91 15.16
N PHE A 117 2.08 11.34 14.95
CA PHE A 117 1.59 10.14 15.62
C PHE A 117 1.18 9.08 14.61
N ALA A 118 1.23 7.83 15.05
CA ALA A 118 0.80 6.67 14.29
C ALA A 118 -0.70 6.42 14.48
N TYR A 119 -1.34 5.72 13.54
CA TYR A 119 -2.78 5.48 13.58
C TYR A 119 -3.19 4.65 14.80
N TRP A 120 -2.43 3.59 15.12
CA TRP A 120 -2.71 2.71 16.28
C TRP A 120 -2.71 3.47 17.62
N GLN A 121 -2.03 4.62 17.70
CA GLN A 121 -2.01 5.46 18.90
C GLN A 121 -3.31 6.25 19.07
N ILE A 122 -4.09 6.42 18.00
CA ILE A 122 -5.32 7.22 17.93
C ILE A 122 -6.55 6.30 17.89
N GLU A 123 -6.39 5.10 17.33
CA GLU A 123 -7.46 4.14 17.02
C GLU A 123 -8.41 3.85 18.20
N SER A 124 -7.88 3.65 19.40
CA SER A 124 -8.71 3.35 20.60
C SER A 124 -9.67 4.50 20.97
N LYS A 125 -9.38 5.72 20.52
CA LYS A 125 -10.18 6.94 20.74
C LYS A 125 -10.90 7.40 19.47
N ARG A 126 -10.87 6.60 18.40
CA ARG A 126 -11.44 6.96 17.10
C ARG A 126 -12.93 7.33 17.18
N ASP A 127 -13.73 6.50 17.85
CA ASP A 127 -15.17 6.74 18.01
C ASP A 127 -15.46 8.01 18.81
N GLU A 128 -14.68 8.26 19.85
CA GLU A 128 -14.79 9.47 20.67
C GLU A 128 -14.48 10.73 19.84
N VAL A 129 -13.40 10.70 19.05
CA VAL A 129 -13.05 11.77 18.10
C VAL A 129 -14.17 12.00 17.09
N GLN A 130 -14.75 10.93 16.53
CA GLN A 130 -15.84 11.03 15.56
C GLN A 130 -17.10 11.66 16.19
N ASN A 131 -17.50 11.21 17.38
CA ASN A 131 -18.69 11.70 18.07
C ASN A 131 -18.57 13.18 18.42
N GLN A 132 -17.42 13.59 18.96
CA GLN A 132 -17.18 14.99 19.29
C GLN A 132 -17.02 15.86 18.04
N ALA A 133 -16.41 15.34 16.97
CA ALA A 133 -16.36 16.04 15.68
C ALA A 133 -17.77 16.24 15.08
N ALA A 134 -18.66 15.27 15.20
CA ALA A 134 -20.05 15.40 14.76
C ALA A 134 -20.80 16.50 15.54
N ALA A 135 -20.61 16.56 16.87
CA ALA A 135 -21.15 17.64 17.69
C ALA A 135 -20.57 19.01 17.32
N ALA A 136 -19.25 19.07 17.04
CA ALA A 136 -18.58 20.29 16.60
C ALA A 136 -19.06 20.77 15.22
N ASP A 137 -19.48 19.86 14.34
CA ASP A 137 -19.96 20.21 13.01
C ASP A 137 -21.33 20.92 13.05
N MET A 138 -22.16 20.61 14.06
CA MET A 138 -23.44 21.30 14.29
C MET A 138 -23.28 22.76 14.72
N VAL A 139 -22.10 23.15 15.20
CA VAL A 139 -21.80 24.54 15.55
C VAL A 139 -21.46 25.32 14.28
N GLU A 140 -21.99 26.54 14.16
CA GLU A 140 -21.68 27.44 13.04
C GLU A 140 -20.16 27.66 12.91
N SER A 141 -19.62 27.58 11.68
CA SER A 141 -18.17 27.57 11.41
C SER A 141 -17.38 28.72 12.05
N THR A 142 -17.99 29.91 12.11
CA THR A 142 -17.43 31.14 12.70
C THR A 142 -17.42 31.13 14.22
N LYS A 143 -18.33 30.37 14.85
CA LYS A 143 -18.49 30.23 16.31
C LYS A 143 -17.72 29.04 16.88
N ARG A 144 -17.18 28.15 16.03
CA ARG A 144 -16.40 26.99 16.47
C ARG A 144 -15.14 27.41 17.23
N THR A 145 -14.90 26.77 18.37
CA THR A 145 -13.69 26.96 19.17
C THR A 145 -12.44 26.43 18.45
N ARG A 146 -11.26 26.78 18.95
CA ARG A 146 -9.99 26.24 18.44
C ARG A 146 -9.97 24.70 18.51
N PHE A 147 -10.32 24.14 19.67
CA PHE A 147 -10.43 22.70 19.88
C PHE A 147 -11.39 22.03 18.89
N GLN A 148 -12.60 22.58 18.70
CA GLN A 148 -13.58 22.05 17.76
C GLN A 148 -13.05 22.02 16.31
N LYS A 149 -12.35 23.09 15.88
CA LYS A 149 -11.72 23.12 14.55
C LYS A 149 -10.59 22.10 14.43
N ALA A 150 -9.75 21.96 15.46
CA ALA A 150 -8.67 20.98 15.47
C ALA A 150 -9.21 19.54 15.42
N LEU A 151 -10.30 19.27 16.13
CA LEU A 151 -10.95 17.97 16.18
C LEU A 151 -11.61 17.60 14.85
N LEU A 152 -12.30 18.55 14.20
CA LEU A 152 -12.83 18.38 12.85
C LEU A 152 -11.72 18.08 11.82
N ASN A 153 -10.59 18.77 11.93
CA ASN A 153 -9.43 18.53 11.07
C ASN A 153 -8.86 17.13 11.31
N LEU A 154 -8.67 16.71 12.56
CA LEU A 154 -8.20 15.35 12.88
C LEU A 154 -9.17 14.30 12.34
N ASN A 155 -10.48 14.45 12.60
CA ASN A 155 -11.51 13.54 12.10
C ASN A 155 -11.47 13.42 10.57
N SER A 156 -11.32 14.53 9.86
CA SER A 156 -11.20 14.54 8.39
C SER A 156 -9.96 13.78 7.90
N ARG A 157 -8.84 13.91 8.60
CA ARG A 157 -7.59 13.16 8.29
C ARG A 157 -7.76 11.66 8.53
N LEU A 158 -8.41 11.29 9.64
CA LEU A 158 -8.70 9.89 9.97
C LEU A 158 -9.61 9.25 8.91
N ILE A 159 -10.70 9.91 8.55
CA ILE A 159 -11.60 9.43 7.48
C ILE A 159 -10.86 9.27 6.16
N LEU A 160 -10.00 10.23 5.79
CA LEU A 160 -9.22 10.15 4.56
C LEU A 160 -8.28 8.94 4.57
N TYR A 161 -7.59 8.69 5.69
CA TYR A 161 -6.73 7.52 5.85
C TYR A 161 -7.51 6.22 5.82
N GLU A 162 -8.64 6.15 6.53
CA GLU A 162 -9.54 4.99 6.58
C GLU A 162 -10.04 4.63 5.18
N ARG A 163 -10.37 5.62 4.35
CA ARG A 163 -10.74 5.38 2.94
C ARG A 163 -9.60 4.76 2.15
N VAL A 164 -8.37 5.27 2.31
CA VAL A 164 -7.18 4.71 1.62
C VAL A 164 -6.91 3.29 2.07
N LYS A 165 -6.87 3.04 3.39
CA LYS A 165 -6.54 1.72 3.93
C LYS A 165 -7.61 0.68 3.65
N ASN A 166 -8.87 1.13 3.51
CA ASN A 166 -10.00 0.26 3.17
C ASN A 166 -10.37 0.28 1.66
N THR A 167 -9.49 0.76 0.78
CA THR A 167 -9.80 0.86 -0.66
C THR A 167 -9.82 -0.51 -1.35
N PHE A 168 -8.85 -1.36 -1.04
CA PHE A 168 -8.72 -2.69 -1.66
C PHE A 168 -9.22 -3.83 -0.76
N MET A 169 -9.52 -3.54 0.51
CA MET A 169 -9.98 -4.52 1.48
C MET A 169 -10.86 -3.87 2.54
N LEU A 170 -11.76 -4.65 3.16
CA LEU A 170 -12.18 -4.36 4.52
C LEU A 170 -11.05 -4.83 5.45
N SER A 171 -10.45 -3.90 6.21
CA SER A 171 -9.40 -4.24 7.20
C SER A 171 -9.85 -5.44 8.05
N GLY A 172 -9.08 -6.54 8.04
CA GLY A 172 -9.37 -7.77 8.79
C GLY A 172 -10.00 -8.94 8.01
N GLN A 173 -10.23 -8.83 6.70
CA GLN A 173 -10.70 -9.94 5.85
C GLN A 173 -9.72 -10.20 4.67
N GLY A 174 -8.78 -11.15 4.82
CA GLY A 174 -7.90 -11.67 3.74
C GLY A 174 -6.42 -11.24 3.79
N ASP A 175 -5.60 -11.71 2.84
CA ASP A 175 -4.21 -11.26 2.61
C ASP A 175 -4.07 -10.69 1.18
N PRO A 176 -4.12 -9.36 1.00
CA PRO A 176 -4.17 -8.72 -0.31
C PRO A 176 -2.84 -8.82 -1.06
N ALA A 177 -1.73 -8.89 -0.31
CA ALA A 177 -0.41 -9.02 -0.90
C ALA A 177 -0.27 -10.41 -1.54
N LYS A 178 -0.85 -11.43 -0.91
CA LYS A 178 -0.97 -12.77 -1.47
C LYS A 178 -1.89 -12.79 -2.68
N ASP A 179 -3.10 -12.24 -2.57
CA ASP A 179 -4.07 -12.22 -3.68
C ASP A 179 -3.52 -11.49 -4.92
N LEU A 180 -2.85 -10.34 -4.71
CA LEU A 180 -2.21 -9.59 -5.79
C LEU A 180 -1.00 -10.32 -6.37
N ALA A 181 -0.23 -11.05 -5.54
CA ALA A 181 0.87 -11.86 -6.01
C ALA A 181 0.39 -13.05 -6.87
N GLU A 182 -0.71 -13.70 -6.45
CA GLU A 182 -1.38 -14.75 -7.21
C GLU A 182 -1.90 -14.21 -8.56
N PHE A 183 -2.58 -13.05 -8.54
CA PHE A 183 -2.99 -12.35 -9.76
C PHE A 183 -1.82 -12.00 -10.68
N GLY A 184 -0.75 -11.42 -10.12
CA GLY A 184 0.46 -11.09 -10.84
C GLY A 184 1.15 -12.30 -11.48
N ALA A 185 1.10 -13.46 -10.85
CA ALA A 185 1.64 -14.71 -11.39
C ALA A 185 0.81 -15.25 -12.56
N LEU A 186 -0.50 -15.03 -12.57
CA LEU A 186 -1.42 -15.48 -13.63
C LEU A 186 -1.44 -14.54 -14.84
N LEU A 187 -1.05 -13.28 -14.66
CA LEU A 187 -1.12 -12.20 -15.66
C LEU A 187 -0.38 -12.49 -16.98
N PRO A 188 0.87 -12.98 -17.01
CA PRO A 188 1.58 -13.23 -18.27
C PRO A 188 0.90 -14.29 -19.15
N ASP A 189 0.45 -15.38 -18.52
CA ASP A 189 -0.24 -16.47 -19.21
C ASP A 189 -1.63 -16.04 -19.68
N ALA A 190 -2.35 -15.24 -18.88
CA ALA A 190 -3.64 -14.65 -19.26
C ALA A 190 -3.50 -13.66 -20.44
N MET A 191 -2.50 -12.78 -20.41
CA MET A 191 -2.21 -11.85 -21.51
C MET A 191 -1.80 -12.59 -22.78
N ALA A 192 -0.96 -13.63 -22.66
CA ALA A 192 -0.59 -14.47 -23.78
C ALA A 192 -1.79 -15.21 -24.37
N ALA A 193 -2.74 -15.65 -23.53
CA ALA A 193 -3.99 -16.26 -23.97
C ALA A 193 -4.86 -15.26 -24.76
N PHE A 194 -4.97 -14.02 -24.26
CA PHE A 194 -5.79 -12.96 -24.86
C PHE A 194 -5.28 -12.55 -26.25
N HIS A 195 -3.97 -12.57 -26.46
CA HIS A 195 -3.35 -12.24 -27.74
C HIS A 195 -3.17 -13.44 -28.69
N ALA A 196 -3.45 -14.68 -28.25
CA ALA A 196 -3.26 -15.87 -29.07
C ALA A 196 -4.47 -16.17 -29.97
N LYS A 197 -4.22 -16.44 -31.26
CA LYS A 197 -5.25 -16.93 -32.20
C LYS A 197 -5.81 -18.31 -31.82
N LYS A 198 -5.01 -19.14 -31.13
CA LYS A 198 -5.40 -20.43 -30.54
C LYS A 198 -4.70 -20.59 -29.19
N PRO A 199 -5.33 -20.21 -28.07
CA PRO A 199 -4.73 -20.36 -26.75
C PRO A 199 -4.59 -21.83 -26.36
N THR A 200 -3.53 -22.13 -25.63
CA THR A 200 -3.25 -23.48 -25.08
C THR A 200 -4.19 -23.83 -23.92
N LYS A 201 -4.30 -25.11 -23.59
CA LYS A 201 -5.10 -25.58 -22.44
C LYS A 201 -4.69 -24.91 -21.12
N LYS A 202 -3.38 -24.72 -20.90
CA LYS A 202 -2.83 -24.00 -19.74
C LYS A 202 -3.31 -22.55 -19.70
N GLN A 203 -3.21 -21.84 -20.82
CA GLN A 203 -3.65 -20.45 -20.97
C GLN A 203 -5.16 -20.27 -20.73
N LEU A 204 -5.99 -21.19 -21.25
CA LEU A 204 -7.43 -21.18 -20.99
C LEU A 204 -7.77 -21.46 -19.51
N GLN A 205 -7.02 -22.35 -18.86
CA GLN A 205 -7.17 -22.61 -17.43
C GLN A 205 -6.77 -21.39 -16.59
N THR A 206 -5.68 -20.71 -16.97
CA THR A 206 -5.26 -19.47 -16.33
C THR A 206 -6.32 -18.37 -16.49
N MET A 207 -6.93 -18.22 -17.67
CA MET A 207 -8.02 -17.26 -17.87
C MET A 207 -9.23 -17.57 -17.00
N LYS A 208 -9.58 -18.85 -16.85
CA LYS A 208 -10.68 -19.27 -15.97
C LYS A 208 -10.37 -18.98 -14.51
N ALA A 209 -9.17 -19.33 -14.04
CA ALA A 209 -8.74 -19.03 -12.68
C ALA A 209 -8.76 -17.52 -12.39
N LEU A 210 -8.33 -16.70 -13.35
CA LEU A 210 -8.38 -15.23 -13.24
C LEU A 210 -9.83 -14.71 -13.19
N SER A 211 -10.74 -15.29 -13.98
CA SER A 211 -12.17 -14.94 -13.96
C SER A 211 -12.83 -15.31 -12.64
N ASP A 212 -12.56 -16.49 -12.11
CA ASP A 212 -13.15 -16.97 -10.85
C ASP A 212 -12.68 -16.10 -9.67
N MET A 213 -11.43 -15.63 -9.70
CA MET A 213 -10.86 -14.69 -8.72
C MET A 213 -11.46 -13.28 -8.76
N LEU A 214 -12.00 -12.85 -9.91
CA LEU A 214 -12.60 -11.51 -10.09
C LEU A 214 -14.11 -11.50 -9.81
N GLN A 215 -14.71 -12.67 -9.57
CA GLN A 215 -16.16 -12.84 -9.34
C GLN A 215 -16.53 -13.02 -7.87
N THR A 216 -15.55 -13.08 -6.97
CA THR A 216 -15.71 -13.02 -5.51
C THR A 216 -15.68 -11.59 -5.02
#